data_AF-A0A7S0C9C1-F1
#
_entry.id   AF-A0A7S0C9C1-F1
#
_cell.length_a   1.000
_cell.length_b   1.000
_cell.length_c   1.000
_cell.angle_alpha   90.00
_cell.angle_beta   90.00
_cell.angle_gamma   90.00
#
_symmetry.space_group_name_H-M   'P 1'
#
loop_
_entity.id
_entity.type
_entity.pdbx_description
1 polymer ?
#
loop_
_entity_poly.entity_id
_entity_poly.type
_entity_poly.pdbx_seq_one_letter_code
_entity_poly.pdbx_strand_id
1 'polypeptide(L)'
;STINTSTVSALNIVNLDMIENVTFLKKHFMAFDKKCCLCKGQRGAMNTCSAENCDNYVHITCARSSGLCAVIHGESSEGKLSPEQKPWSLTCPKHSNIDPNDVRPNSIPIEQLEAQAKLFPPETPAKPPPRPLHKMTVKERQEYFDDEEHEAMFLANSIYRFEGQKCAV
;
A
#
# COMPACT_ATOMS: atom_id res chain seq x y z
N SER A 1 11.58 -49.20 2.20
CA SER A 1 10.82 -48.13 1.53
C SER A 1 11.26 -46.79 2.10
N THR A 2 12.34 -46.24 1.57
CA THR A 2 12.93 -44.97 2.01
C THR A 2 12.40 -43.87 1.08
N ILE A 3 11.52 -43.03 1.61
CA ILE A 3 10.97 -41.89 0.87
C ILE A 3 12.05 -40.81 0.87
N ASN A 4 12.59 -40.56 -0.31
CA ASN A 4 13.59 -39.53 -0.58
C ASN A 4 12.90 -38.15 -0.51
N THR A 5 13.02 -37.48 0.64
CA THR A 5 12.62 -36.09 0.82
C THR A 5 13.67 -35.18 0.20
N SER A 6 13.59 -34.93 -1.11
CA SER A 6 14.43 -33.95 -1.79
C SER A 6 13.77 -33.47 -3.08
N THR A 7 12.68 -32.72 -2.97
CA THR A 7 12.24 -31.75 -4.00
C THR A 7 11.21 -30.78 -3.40
N VAL A 8 11.67 -29.81 -2.62
CA VAL A 8 10.93 -28.55 -2.42
C VAL A 8 11.90 -27.38 -2.57
N SER A 9 12.48 -27.26 -3.76
CA SER A 9 13.27 -26.07 -4.14
C SER A 9 12.81 -25.59 -5.50
N ALA A 10 11.71 -24.84 -5.49
CA ALA A 10 11.38 -23.83 -6.48
C ALA A 10 10.21 -22.98 -5.95
N LEU A 11 10.37 -22.41 -4.74
CA LEU A 11 9.62 -21.18 -4.46
C LEU A 11 10.25 -20.13 -5.37
N ASN A 12 9.50 -19.71 -6.39
CA ASN A 12 9.82 -18.57 -7.23
C ASN A 12 10.22 -17.42 -6.32
N ILE A 13 11.53 -17.16 -6.25
CA ILE A 13 12.08 -15.96 -5.63
C ILE A 13 11.51 -14.83 -6.49
N VAL A 14 10.44 -14.19 -5.99
CA VAL A 14 10.03 -12.88 -6.49
C VAL A 14 11.31 -12.06 -6.47
N ASN A 15 11.72 -11.55 -7.62
CA ASN A 15 12.92 -10.74 -7.72
C ASN A 15 12.68 -9.47 -6.90
N LEU A 16 13.01 -9.50 -5.61
CA LEU A 16 12.73 -8.45 -4.64
C LEU A 16 13.40 -7.13 -5.03
N ASP A 17 14.44 -7.21 -5.87
CA ASP A 17 15.13 -6.08 -6.50
C ASP A 17 14.21 -5.22 -7.38
N MET A 18 13.01 -5.70 -7.74
CA MET A 18 12.00 -4.94 -8.48
C MET A 18 10.96 -4.23 -7.59
N ILE A 19 10.97 -4.49 -6.28
CA ILE A 19 10.03 -3.87 -5.35
C ILE A 19 10.71 -2.68 -4.69
N GLU A 20 10.23 -1.48 -4.98
CA GLU A 20 10.74 -0.27 -4.34
C GLU A 20 10.53 -0.33 -2.82
N ASN A 21 11.60 -0.03 -2.07
CA ASN A 21 11.50 0.11 -0.62
C ASN A 21 10.77 1.41 -0.28
N VAL A 22 9.50 1.28 0.12
CA VAL A 22 8.62 2.38 0.50
C VAL A 22 8.60 2.64 2.03
N THR A 23 9.57 2.14 2.79
CA THR A 23 9.61 2.28 4.26
C THR A 23 9.68 3.74 4.70
N PHE A 24 10.47 4.56 4.03
CA PHE A 24 10.50 6.01 4.30
C PHE A 24 9.13 6.68 4.10
N LEU A 25 8.43 6.35 3.00
CA LEU A 25 7.10 6.88 2.71
C LEU A 25 6.07 6.50 3.78
N LYS A 26 6.06 5.23 4.21
CA LYS A 26 5.19 4.76 5.30
C LYS A 26 5.41 5.55 6.58
N LYS A 27 6.68 5.69 7.00
CA LYS A 27 7.04 6.44 8.21
C LYS A 27 6.67 7.92 8.11
N HIS A 28 6.83 8.52 6.93
CA HIS A 28 6.37 9.88 6.67
C HIS A 28 4.85 10.00 6.85
N PHE A 29 4.05 9.13 6.25
CA PHE A 29 2.59 9.17 6.38
C PHE A 29 2.13 9.05 7.84
N MET A 30 2.75 8.15 8.61
CA MET A 30 2.47 8.02 10.05
C MET A 30 2.82 9.29 10.82
N ALA A 31 4.01 9.86 10.60
CA ALA A 31 4.48 11.05 11.32
C ALA A 31 3.58 12.28 11.11
N PHE A 32 2.91 12.37 9.95
CA PHE A 32 2.01 13.47 9.60
C PHE A 32 0.51 13.13 9.72
N ASP A 33 0.17 12.05 10.43
CA ASP A 33 -1.19 11.54 10.62
C ASP A 33 -1.99 11.34 9.31
N LYS A 34 -1.30 11.02 8.21
CA LYS A 34 -1.96 10.77 6.92
C LYS A 34 -2.67 9.42 6.96
N LYS A 35 -3.92 9.40 6.50
CA LYS A 35 -4.83 8.24 6.55
C LYS A 35 -5.44 8.01 5.18
N CYS A 36 -5.65 6.74 4.85
CA CYS A 36 -6.39 6.39 3.65
C CYS A 36 -7.85 6.86 3.81
N CYS A 37 -8.38 7.60 2.82
CA CYS A 37 -9.73 8.12 2.90
C CYS A 37 -10.82 7.03 2.88
N LEU A 38 -10.48 5.81 2.45
CA LEU A 38 -11.35 4.64 2.41
C LEU A 38 -11.30 3.86 3.73
N CYS A 39 -10.20 3.18 4.04
CA CYS A 39 -10.12 2.29 5.20
C CYS A 39 -9.77 2.99 6.52
N LYS A 40 -9.47 4.31 6.48
CA LYS A 40 -9.00 5.13 7.61
C LYS A 40 -7.68 4.68 8.27
N GLY A 41 -7.06 3.62 7.75
CA GLY A 41 -5.75 3.14 8.19
C GLY A 41 -4.60 4.04 7.71
N GLN A 42 -3.53 4.06 8.49
CA GLN A 42 -2.26 4.79 8.21
C GLN A 42 -1.17 3.88 7.64
N ARG A 43 -1.40 2.58 7.75
CA ARG A 43 -0.46 1.53 7.42
C ARG A 43 -0.31 1.36 5.91
N GLY A 44 0.92 1.41 5.44
CA GLY A 44 1.27 1.16 4.04
C GLY A 44 1.54 2.42 3.23
N ALA A 45 1.95 2.23 1.98
CA ALA A 45 2.18 3.35 1.07
C ALA A 45 0.85 3.77 0.42
N MET A 46 0.54 5.06 0.49
CA MET A 46 -0.65 5.66 -0.10
C MET A 46 -0.26 6.57 -1.27
N ASN A 47 -1.19 6.75 -2.20
CA ASN A 47 -1.08 7.72 -3.28
C ASN A 47 -1.99 8.91 -2.98
N THR A 48 -1.56 10.10 -3.36
CA THR A 48 -2.42 11.29 -3.35
C THR A 48 -3.41 11.22 -4.51
N CYS A 49 -4.60 11.79 -4.29
CA CYS A 49 -5.57 11.99 -5.36
C CYS A 49 -4.97 12.93 -6.43
N SER A 50 -5.14 12.58 -7.71
CA SER A 50 -4.58 13.35 -8.83
C SER A 50 -5.33 14.65 -9.15
N ALA A 51 -6.55 14.81 -8.63
CA ALA A 51 -7.32 16.04 -8.73
C ALA A 51 -6.61 17.21 -8.02
N GLU A 52 -6.65 18.39 -8.64
CA GLU A 52 -6.02 19.60 -8.11
C GLU A 52 -6.57 19.95 -6.72
N ASN A 53 -5.67 20.33 -5.80
CA ASN A 53 -5.99 20.73 -4.43
C ASN A 53 -6.74 19.66 -3.61
N CYS A 54 -6.58 18.37 -3.94
CA CYS A 54 -7.13 17.28 -3.16
C CYS A 54 -6.09 16.63 -2.24
N ASP A 55 -6.27 16.80 -0.94
CA ASP A 55 -5.38 16.20 0.09
C ASP A 55 -5.77 14.78 0.51
N ASN A 56 -6.60 14.08 -0.29
CA ASN A 56 -6.96 12.70 0.02
C ASN A 56 -5.81 11.74 -0.34
N TYR A 57 -5.53 10.83 0.58
CA TYR A 57 -4.59 9.73 0.41
C TYR A 57 -5.36 8.41 0.25
N VAL A 58 -4.93 7.54 -0.65
CA VAL A 58 -5.60 6.27 -0.93
C VAL A 58 -4.59 5.15 -1.14
N HIS A 59 -4.79 4.02 -0.45
CA HIS A 59 -4.08 2.79 -0.79
C HIS A 59 -4.55 2.29 -2.15
N ILE A 60 -3.60 1.88 -3.01
CA ILE A 60 -3.93 1.35 -4.33
C ILE A 60 -4.83 0.11 -4.24
N THR A 61 -4.63 -0.73 -3.21
CA THR A 61 -5.46 -1.91 -2.95
C THR A 61 -6.87 -1.51 -2.54
N CYS A 62 -7.04 -0.58 -1.59
CA CYS A 62 -8.37 -0.09 -1.21
C CYS A 62 -9.10 0.57 -2.40
N ALA A 63 -8.40 1.34 -3.23
CA ALA A 63 -8.97 1.97 -4.42
C ALA A 63 -9.53 0.93 -5.41
N ARG A 64 -8.76 -0.13 -5.66
CA ARG A 64 -9.18 -1.24 -6.55
C ARG A 64 -10.31 -2.06 -5.95
N SER A 65 -10.20 -2.42 -4.68
CA SER A 65 -11.20 -3.26 -4.01
C SER A 65 -12.54 -2.57 -3.82
N SER A 66 -12.57 -1.26 -3.56
CA SER A 66 -13.84 -0.54 -3.41
C SER A 66 -14.55 -0.32 -4.74
N GLY A 67 -13.79 -0.21 -5.83
CA GLY A 67 -14.33 0.19 -7.14
C GLY A 67 -14.86 1.62 -7.19
N LEU A 68 -14.70 2.41 -6.12
CA LEU A 68 -15.17 3.80 -6.03
C LEU A 68 -14.11 4.81 -6.49
N CYS A 69 -12.88 4.38 -6.70
CA CYS A 69 -11.78 5.22 -7.17
C CYS A 69 -11.48 4.92 -8.64
N ALA A 70 -11.18 5.96 -9.43
CA ALA A 70 -10.64 5.73 -10.77
C ALA A 70 -9.13 5.54 -10.65
N VAL A 71 -8.63 4.40 -11.14
CA VAL A 71 -7.20 4.09 -11.16
C VAL A 71 -6.77 4.09 -12.62
N ILE A 72 -5.85 4.99 -12.97
CA ILE A 72 -5.30 5.13 -14.31
C ILE A 72 -4.00 4.33 -14.37
N HIS A 73 -4.00 3.26 -15.18
CA HIS A 73 -2.80 2.48 -15.47
C HIS A 73 -1.97 3.17 -16.56
N GLY A 74 -0.71 2.76 -16.75
CA GLY A 74 0.17 3.37 -17.76
C GLY A 74 -0.31 3.20 -19.21
N GLU A 75 -1.20 2.23 -19.47
CA GLU A 75 -1.78 1.91 -20.77
C GLU A 75 -3.26 1.54 -20.61
N SER A 76 -4.06 1.77 -21.65
CA SER A 76 -5.45 1.32 -21.73
C SER A 76 -5.57 0.17 -22.75
N SER A 77 -6.71 -0.53 -22.77
CA SER A 77 -7.00 -1.53 -23.82
C SER A 77 -7.04 -0.93 -25.23
N GLU A 78 -7.14 0.39 -25.34
CA GLU A 78 -7.16 1.15 -26.58
C GLU A 78 -5.75 1.66 -26.97
N GLY A 79 -4.73 1.36 -26.14
CA GLY A 79 -3.35 1.70 -26.37
C GLY A 79 -2.84 2.82 -25.43
N LYS A 80 -2.23 3.85 -26.02
CA LYS A 80 -1.63 4.95 -25.25
C LYS A 80 -2.71 5.79 -24.59
N LEU A 81 -2.44 6.21 -23.35
CA LEU A 81 -3.27 7.17 -22.63
C LEU A 81 -3.41 8.48 -23.40
N SER A 82 -4.53 9.17 -23.20
CA SER A 82 -4.70 10.52 -23.73
C SER A 82 -3.68 11.47 -23.07
N PRO A 83 -3.25 12.57 -23.73
CA PRO A 83 -2.29 13.52 -23.18
C PRO A 83 -2.72 14.12 -21.82
N GLU A 84 -4.02 14.14 -21.54
CA GLU A 84 -4.62 14.68 -20.32
C GLU A 84 -4.56 13.68 -19.15
N GLN A 85 -4.41 12.39 -19.44
CA GLN A 85 -4.36 11.34 -18.43
C GLN A 85 -2.94 11.13 -17.92
N LYS A 86 -2.74 11.35 -16.62
CA LYS A 86 -1.47 11.04 -15.96
C LYS A 86 -1.37 9.52 -15.74
N PRO A 87 -0.33 8.84 -16.28
CA PRO A 87 -0.14 7.42 -16.05
C PRO A 87 0.10 7.13 -14.56
N TRP A 88 -0.30 5.94 -14.12
CA TRP A 88 -0.10 5.46 -12.74
C TRP A 88 -0.69 6.38 -11.67
N SER A 89 -1.77 7.08 -12.00
CA SER A 89 -2.46 8.00 -11.09
C SER A 89 -3.79 7.44 -10.60
N LEU A 90 -4.35 8.03 -9.54
CA LEU A 90 -5.68 7.68 -9.07
C LEU A 90 -6.45 8.90 -8.63
N THR A 91 -7.77 8.84 -8.71
CA THR A 91 -8.69 9.81 -8.09
C THR A 91 -9.49 9.14 -6.99
N CYS A 92 -9.67 9.86 -5.87
CA CYS A 92 -10.50 9.41 -4.76
C CYS A 92 -12.00 9.38 -5.13
N PRO A 93 -12.89 8.80 -4.30
CA PRO A 93 -14.32 8.71 -4.63
C PRO A 93 -15.01 10.04 -4.92
N LYS A 94 -14.50 11.14 -4.35
CA LYS A 94 -15.03 12.49 -4.62
C LYS A 94 -14.71 13.00 -6.02
N HIS A 95 -13.69 12.46 -6.68
CA HIS A 95 -13.16 12.96 -7.96
C HIS A 95 -13.08 11.86 -9.03
N SER A 96 -13.62 10.66 -8.78
CA SER A 96 -13.61 9.54 -9.71
C SER A 96 -14.76 9.58 -10.71
N ASN A 97 -15.82 10.35 -10.43
CA ASN A 97 -17.08 10.36 -11.19
C ASN A 97 -17.74 8.98 -11.33
N ILE A 98 -17.36 8.01 -10.50
CA ILE A 98 -17.98 6.69 -10.47
C ILE A 98 -19.27 6.79 -9.66
N ASP A 99 -20.39 6.37 -10.25
CA ASP A 99 -21.66 6.28 -9.54
C ASP A 99 -21.54 5.19 -8.44
N PRO A 100 -21.79 5.51 -7.16
CA PRO A 100 -21.80 4.52 -6.08
C PRO A 100 -22.78 3.36 -6.32
N ASN A 101 -23.80 3.53 -7.17
CA ASN A 101 -24.76 2.49 -7.52
C ASN A 101 -24.30 1.59 -8.69
N ASP A 102 -23.27 2.00 -9.45
CA ASP A 102 -22.71 1.25 -10.58
C ASP A 102 -21.37 0.59 -10.23
N VAL A 103 -21.12 0.40 -8.94
CA VAL A 103 -19.93 -0.29 -8.46
C VAL A 103 -20.05 -1.78 -8.75
N ARG A 104 -18.91 -2.40 -9.13
CA ARG A 104 -18.85 -3.84 -9.45
C ARG A 104 -19.44 -4.70 -8.32
N PRO A 105 -20.21 -5.76 -8.62
CA PRO A 105 -20.86 -6.60 -7.60
C PRO A 105 -19.91 -7.22 -6.54
N ASN A 106 -18.64 -7.43 -6.89
CA ASN A 106 -17.63 -8.03 -6.01
C ASN A 106 -16.76 -6.98 -5.29
N SER A 107 -17.11 -5.69 -5.36
CA SER A 107 -16.40 -4.65 -4.63
C SER A 107 -16.62 -4.76 -3.13
N ILE A 108 -15.59 -4.39 -2.37
CA ILE A 108 -15.62 -4.38 -0.91
C ILE A 108 -16.21 -3.05 -0.43
N PRO A 109 -17.29 -3.05 0.36
CA PRO A 109 -17.84 -1.85 0.96
C PRO A 109 -16.82 -1.11 1.84
N ILE A 110 -16.94 0.21 1.95
CA ILE A 110 -16.01 1.03 2.74
C ILE A 110 -15.99 0.56 4.21
N GLU A 111 -17.14 0.22 4.76
CA GLU A 111 -17.29 -0.23 6.15
C GLU A 111 -16.50 -1.52 6.40
N GLN A 112 -16.46 -2.42 5.41
CA GLN A 112 -15.68 -3.64 5.49
C GLN A 112 -14.17 -3.35 5.38
N LEU A 113 -13.76 -2.40 4.54
CA LEU A 113 -12.37 -1.94 4.48
C LEU A 113 -11.92 -1.31 5.81
N GLU A 114 -12.76 -0.49 6.44
CA GLU A 114 -12.50 0.08 7.76
C GLU A 114 -12.42 -1.00 8.85
N ALA A 115 -13.33 -1.98 8.82
CA ALA A 115 -13.30 -3.11 9.75
C ALA A 115 -12.01 -3.93 9.59
N GLN A 116 -11.60 -4.22 8.36
CA GLN A 116 -10.34 -4.92 8.06
C GLN A 116 -9.11 -4.14 8.56
N ALA A 117 -9.10 -2.81 8.40
CA ALA A 117 -8.01 -1.97 8.88
C ALA A 117 -7.83 -2.06 10.40
N LYS A 118 -8.91 -2.21 11.16
CA LYS A 118 -8.89 -2.37 12.63
C LYS A 118 -8.37 -3.74 13.09
N LEU A 119 -8.40 -4.76 12.23
CA LEU A 119 -7.90 -6.11 12.56
C LEU A 119 -6.38 -6.20 12.53
N PHE A 120 -5.71 -5.21 11.94
CA PHE A 120 -4.26 -5.17 11.99
C PHE A 120 -3.82 -4.76 13.39
N PRO A 121 -2.78 -5.42 13.95
CA PRO A 121 -2.20 -4.95 15.20
C PRO A 121 -1.77 -3.48 15.00
N PRO A 122 -1.89 -2.64 16.03
CA PRO A 122 -1.39 -1.28 15.98
C PRO A 122 0.08 -1.33 15.56
N GLU A 123 0.46 -0.53 14.56
CA GLU A 123 1.86 -0.43 14.18
C GLU A 123 2.63 0.02 15.41
N THR A 124 3.61 -0.79 15.83
CA THR A 124 4.52 -0.41 16.91
C THR A 124 5.08 0.96 16.55
N PRO A 125 4.85 2.01 17.35
CA PRO A 125 5.36 3.32 17.01
C PRO A 125 6.87 3.19 16.84
N ALA A 126 7.41 3.77 15.77
CA ALA A 126 8.85 3.84 15.61
C ALA A 126 9.42 4.38 16.93
N LYS A 127 10.41 3.67 17.52
CA LYS A 127 11.10 4.12 18.74
C LYS A 127 11.37 5.62 18.55
N PRO A 128 10.98 6.53 19.45
CA PRO A 128 11.14 7.96 19.18
C PRO A 128 12.59 8.29 18.83
N PRO A 129 12.85 9.24 17.92
CA PRO A 129 14.21 9.51 17.48
C PRO A 129 15.03 9.97 18.68
N PRO A 130 16.30 9.53 18.81
CA PRO A 130 17.13 9.83 19.97
C PRO A 130 17.32 11.34 20.20
N ARG A 131 17.07 12.16 19.17
CA ARG A 131 17.02 13.62 19.20
C ARG A 131 16.09 14.15 18.10
N PRO A 132 15.63 15.42 18.15
CA PRO A 132 14.74 15.97 17.13
C PRO A 132 15.27 15.79 15.70
N LEU A 133 14.42 15.36 14.75
CA LEU A 133 14.82 15.02 13.38
C LEU A 133 15.57 16.15 12.65
N HIS A 134 15.23 17.42 12.91
CA HIS A 134 15.90 18.58 12.32
C HIS A 134 17.34 18.80 12.84
N LYS A 135 17.71 18.11 13.92
CA LYS A 135 19.08 18.11 14.47
C LYS A 135 19.88 16.90 14.00
N MET A 136 19.24 15.90 13.37
CA MET A 136 19.87 14.70 12.85
C MET A 136 20.40 14.93 11.44
N THR A 137 21.57 14.38 11.15
CA THR A 137 22.12 14.31 9.80
C THR A 137 21.23 13.44 8.91
N VAL A 138 21.43 13.51 7.59
CA VAL A 138 20.73 12.63 6.63
C VAL A 138 21.00 11.16 6.96
N LYS A 139 22.26 10.80 7.27
CA LYS A 139 22.68 9.45 7.63
C LYS A 139 22.00 8.93 8.90
N GLU A 140 21.97 9.72 9.97
CA GLU A 140 21.30 9.32 11.22
C GLU A 140 19.79 9.16 11.04
N ARG A 141 19.16 9.99 10.19
CA ARG A 141 17.74 9.83 9.86
C ARG A 141 17.49 8.53 9.10
N GLN A 142 18.38 8.18 8.18
CA GLN A 142 18.32 6.93 7.42
C GLN A 142 18.46 5.72 8.34
N GLU A 143 19.51 5.67 9.18
CA GLU A 143 19.74 4.59 10.15
C GLU A 143 18.58 4.42 11.15
N TYR A 144 18.00 5.52 11.61
CA TYR A 144 16.79 5.51 12.45
C TYR A 144 15.56 4.95 11.72
N PHE A 145 15.47 5.23 10.42
CA PHE A 145 14.40 4.72 9.57
C PHE A 145 14.66 3.30 9.03
N ASP A 146 15.86 2.76 9.19
CA ASP A 146 16.26 1.42 8.73
C ASP A 146 16.36 0.40 9.88
N ASP A 147 15.48 0.49 10.89
CA ASP A 147 15.39 -0.53 11.97
C ASP A 147 14.96 -1.89 11.38
N GLU A 148 15.95 -2.70 10.98
CA GLU A 148 15.80 -4.02 10.34
C GLU A 148 15.01 -5.01 11.23
N GLU A 149 15.17 -4.94 12.55
CA GLU A 149 14.50 -5.82 13.50
C GLU A 149 12.99 -5.55 13.51
N HIS A 150 12.61 -4.26 13.50
CA HIS A 150 11.22 -3.85 13.40
C HIS A 150 10.58 -4.27 12.07
N GLU A 151 11.28 -4.08 10.96
CA GLU A 151 10.79 -4.45 9.63
C GLU A 151 10.62 -5.97 9.50
N ALA A 152 11.59 -6.76 9.96
CA ALA A 152 11.52 -8.21 9.97
C ALA A 152 10.32 -8.72 10.80
N MET A 153 10.11 -8.17 12.00
CA MET A 153 8.99 -8.54 12.87
C MET A 153 7.63 -8.18 12.25
N PHE A 154 7.54 -7.04 11.58
CA PHE A 154 6.33 -6.62 10.88
C PHE A 154 6.03 -7.52 9.67
N LEU A 155 7.03 -7.81 8.83
CA LEU A 155 6.88 -8.66 7.66
C LEU A 155 6.47 -10.08 8.08
N ALA A 156 7.11 -10.67 9.09
CA ALA A 156 6.74 -11.97 9.63
C ALA A 156 5.26 -12.02 10.07
N ASN A 157 4.75 -10.98 10.72
CA ASN A 157 3.35 -10.91 11.15
C ASN A 157 2.36 -10.62 10.00
N SER A 158 2.85 -10.11 8.87
CA SER A 158 2.01 -9.63 7.77
C SER A 158 1.91 -10.63 6.62
N ILE A 159 2.96 -11.40 6.36
CA ILE A 159 3.05 -12.35 5.24
C ILE A 159 1.99 -13.46 5.36
N TYR A 160 1.68 -13.93 6.56
CA TYR A 160 0.63 -14.95 6.78
C TYR A 160 -0.80 -14.50 6.43
N ARG A 161 -1.04 -13.19 6.23
CA ARG A 161 -2.35 -12.65 5.87
C ARG A 161 -2.51 -12.37 4.36
N PHE A 162 -1.46 -12.58 3.57
CA PHE A 162 -1.49 -12.40 2.10
C PHE A 162 -1.72 -13.71 1.33
N GLU A 163 -2.09 -14.81 1.99
CA GLU A 163 -2.63 -16.00 1.33
C GLU A 163 -4.05 -15.73 0.80
N GLY A 164 -4.15 -14.93 -0.26
CA GLY A 164 -5.42 -14.62 -0.88
C GLY A 164 -5.24 -13.71 -2.09
N GLN A 165 -5.55 -14.23 -3.27
CA GLN A 165 -5.50 -13.57 -4.59
C GLN A 165 -4.10 -13.43 -5.21
N LYS A 166 -3.49 -14.56 -5.57
CA LYS A 166 -2.67 -14.59 -6.78
C LYS A 166 -3.62 -14.50 -7.97
N CYS A 167 -3.47 -13.50 -8.84
CA CYS A 167 -4.05 -13.59 -10.18
C CYS A 167 -3.40 -14.82 -10.84
N ALA A 168 -4.19 -15.82 -11.21
CA ALA A 168 -3.74 -16.83 -12.14
C ALA A 168 -3.48 -16.12 -13.47
N VAL A 169 -2.21 -16.10 -13.88
CA VAL A 169 -1.82 -15.81 -15.27
C VAL A 169 -1.96 -17.08 -16.08
#